data_AF-A0A7R9M1L0-F1
#
_entry.id   AF-A0A7R9M1L0-F1
#
_cell.length_a   1.000
_cell.length_b   1.000
_cell.length_c   1.000
_cell.angle_alpha   90.00
_cell.angle_beta   90.00
_cell.angle_gamma   90.00
#
_symmetry.space_group_name_H-M   'P 1'
#
loop_
_entity.id
_entity.type
_entity.pdbx_description
1 polymer ?
#
loop_
_entity_poly.entity_id
_entity_poly.type
_entity_poly.pdbx_seq_one_letter_code
_entity_poly.pdbx_strand_id
1 'polypeptide(L)'
;MDQSYWRATDRPAARAASLATNILKFKRLIDREELPPLLLRNTIPICMSQYERLFSTTRIPGEEMDELIHYDTKRSKHIVVVCKGVYYRVDVFDSKSQQISSRNLEQKIEWIIKDATEHELTLTPEEKSVAALTAIDRSEWAV
;
A
#
# COMPACT_ATOMS: atom_id res chain seq x y z
N MET A 1 3.65 -11.71 -22.88
CA MET A 1 3.29 -12.75 -21.90
C MET A 1 1.79 -12.91 -21.95
N ASP A 2 1.32 -14.04 -22.45
CA ASP A 2 -0.10 -14.34 -22.59
C ASP A 2 -0.70 -14.57 -21.18
N GLN A 3 -1.52 -13.62 -20.71
CA GLN A 3 -2.18 -13.70 -19.40
C GLN A 3 -3.44 -14.58 -19.44
N SER A 4 -3.78 -15.18 -20.58
CA SER A 4 -5.04 -15.92 -20.80
C SER A 4 -5.22 -17.16 -19.91
N TYR A 5 -4.16 -17.73 -19.34
CA TYR A 5 -4.21 -18.94 -18.50
C TYR A 5 -4.09 -18.67 -16.99
N TRP A 6 -3.94 -17.42 -16.56
CA TRP A 6 -3.86 -17.10 -15.14
C TRP A 6 -5.25 -17.23 -14.47
N ARG A 7 -5.42 -18.29 -13.67
CA ARG A 7 -6.58 -18.42 -12.78
C ARG A 7 -6.22 -17.85 -11.41
N ALA A 8 -6.74 -16.67 -11.11
CA ALA A 8 -6.64 -16.11 -9.77
C ALA A 8 -7.37 -17.01 -8.76
N THR A 9 -6.85 -17.09 -7.52
CA THR A 9 -7.58 -17.73 -6.43
C THR A 9 -8.92 -17.04 -6.18
N ASP A 10 -9.92 -17.84 -5.85
CA ASP A 10 -11.26 -17.42 -5.43
C ASP A 10 -11.25 -16.73 -4.06
N ARG A 11 -10.23 -17.00 -3.23
CA ARG A 11 -10.09 -16.43 -1.88
C ARG A 11 -9.61 -14.98 -1.95
N PRO A 12 -10.41 -13.98 -1.51
CA PRO A 12 -10.02 -12.57 -1.57
C PRO A 12 -8.74 -12.26 -0.78
N ALA A 13 -8.58 -12.86 0.41
CA ALA A 13 -7.40 -12.67 1.24
C ALA A 13 -6.11 -13.16 0.57
N ALA A 14 -6.16 -14.34 -0.05
CA ALA A 14 -5.01 -14.90 -0.78
C ALA A 14 -4.63 -14.06 -2.01
N ARG A 15 -5.63 -13.50 -2.73
CA ARG A 15 -5.37 -12.54 -3.83
C ARG A 15 -4.70 -11.26 -3.32
N ALA A 16 -5.27 -10.64 -2.28
CA ALA A 16 -4.72 -9.42 -1.69
C ALA A 16 -3.29 -9.63 -1.18
N ALA A 17 -3.03 -10.74 -0.48
CA ALA A 17 -1.70 -11.09 0.00
C ALA A 17 -0.70 -11.31 -1.13
N SER A 18 -1.11 -11.99 -2.20
CA SER A 18 -0.25 -12.22 -3.37
C SER A 18 0.11 -10.90 -4.08
N LEU A 19 -0.89 -10.03 -4.28
CA LEU A 19 -0.69 -8.71 -4.87
C LEU A 19 0.25 -7.86 -4.02
N ALA A 20 -0.03 -7.75 -2.72
CA ALA A 20 0.82 -7.00 -1.79
C ALA A 20 2.25 -7.56 -1.74
N THR A 21 2.42 -8.89 -1.75
CA THR A 21 3.74 -9.53 -1.81
C THR A 21 4.52 -9.10 -3.06
N ASN A 22 3.88 -9.09 -4.23
CA ASN A 22 4.52 -8.72 -5.48
C ASN A 22 4.86 -7.21 -5.51
N ILE A 23 3.99 -6.36 -4.98
CA ILE A 23 4.25 -4.93 -4.81
C ILE A 23 5.46 -4.71 -3.89
N LEU A 24 5.55 -5.44 -2.77
CA LEU A 24 6.69 -5.36 -1.86
C LEU A 24 8.00 -5.84 -2.50
N LYS A 25 7.95 -6.89 -3.32
CA LYS A 25 9.11 -7.31 -4.13
C LYS A 25 9.55 -6.21 -5.10
N PHE A 26 8.60 -5.55 -5.75
CA PHE A 26 8.89 -4.42 -6.64
C PHE A 26 9.49 -3.24 -5.87
N LYS A 27 8.91 -2.88 -4.73
CA LYS A 27 9.47 -1.88 -3.80
C LYS A 27 10.93 -2.22 -3.44
N ARG A 28 11.22 -3.47 -3.11
CA ARG A 28 12.59 -3.91 -2.79
C ARG A 28 13.57 -3.69 -3.95
N LEU A 29 13.15 -3.88 -5.21
CA LEU A 29 14.00 -3.61 -6.36
C LEU A 29 14.31 -2.11 -6.50
N ILE A 30 13.33 -1.24 -6.23
CA ILE A 30 13.53 0.21 -6.21
C ILE A 30 14.47 0.61 -5.06
N ASP A 31 14.18 0.15 -3.84
CA ASP A 31 14.94 0.51 -2.63
C ASP A 31 16.41 0.08 -2.70
N ARG A 32 16.71 -0.95 -3.50
CA ARG A 32 18.07 -1.47 -3.72
C ARG A 32 18.72 -0.95 -4.99
N GLU A 33 18.02 -0.10 -5.75
CA GLU A 33 18.46 0.37 -7.06
C GLU A 33 18.78 -0.78 -8.04
N GLU A 34 18.10 -1.91 -7.88
CA GLU A 34 18.23 -3.12 -8.71
C GLU A 34 17.21 -3.15 -9.87
N LEU A 35 16.30 -2.17 -9.92
CA LEU A 35 15.31 -2.07 -11.00
C LEU A 35 16.00 -1.66 -12.32
N PRO A 36 15.81 -2.41 -13.42
CA PRO A 36 16.44 -2.06 -14.69
C PRO A 36 15.94 -0.71 -15.21
N PRO A 37 16.79 0.08 -15.89
CA PRO A 37 16.38 1.34 -16.49
C PRO A 37 15.24 1.14 -17.48
N LEU A 38 14.24 2.02 -17.42
CA LEU A 38 13.16 2.03 -18.40
C LEU A 38 13.67 2.65 -19.71
N LEU A 39 13.41 1.97 -20.83
CA LEU A 39 13.87 2.39 -22.15
C LEU A 39 12.67 2.69 -23.06
N LEU A 40 12.64 3.89 -23.63
CA LEU A 40 11.71 4.24 -24.69
C LEU A 40 12.12 3.53 -25.98
N ARG A 41 11.21 2.73 -26.54
CA ARG A 41 11.43 1.89 -27.74
C ARG A 41 12.67 0.98 -27.63
N ASN A 42 13.02 0.56 -26.41
CA ASN A 42 14.22 -0.22 -26.09
C ASN A 42 15.55 0.47 -26.45
N THR A 43 15.56 1.80 -26.62
CA THR A 43 16.74 2.54 -27.10
C THR A 43 17.12 3.71 -26.21
N ILE A 44 16.16 4.52 -25.77
CA ILE A 44 16.45 5.77 -25.06
C ILE A 44 16.11 5.61 -23.57
N PRO A 45 17.08 5.71 -22.64
CA PRO A 45 16.78 5.64 -21.21
C PRO A 45 15.97 6.84 -20.75
N ILE A 46 15.00 6.59 -19.87
CA ILE A 46 14.22 7.65 -19.22
C ILE A 46 14.58 7.78 -17.75
N CYS A 47 14.35 8.97 -17.20
CA CYS A 47 14.63 9.27 -15.81
C CYS A 47 13.74 8.43 -14.87
N MET A 48 14.35 7.78 -13.88
CA MET A 48 13.67 6.91 -12.91
C MET A 48 13.37 7.59 -11.57
N SER A 49 13.66 8.89 -11.43
CA SER A 49 13.49 9.63 -10.15
C SER A 49 12.06 9.58 -9.58
N GLN A 50 11.05 9.40 -10.42
CA GLN A 50 9.67 9.27 -9.98
C GLN A 50 9.41 7.97 -9.20
N TYR A 51 10.17 6.90 -9.49
CA TYR A 51 10.00 5.60 -8.84
C TYR A 51 10.40 5.62 -7.36
N GLU A 52 11.35 6.48 -6.99
CA GLU A 52 11.78 6.67 -5.60
C GLU A 52 10.60 7.10 -4.71
N ARG A 53 9.70 7.93 -5.25
CA ARG A 53 8.55 8.47 -4.53
C ARG A 53 7.29 7.61 -4.63
N LEU A 54 7.33 6.46 -5.30
CA LEU A 54 6.16 5.61 -5.51
C LEU A 54 5.64 4.98 -4.21
N PHE A 55 6.55 4.68 -3.28
CA PHE A 55 6.25 4.05 -2.00
C PHE A 55 6.64 4.94 -0.84
N SER A 56 5.99 4.74 0.31
CA SER A 56 6.30 5.48 1.55
C SER A 56 6.17 7.00 1.38
N THR A 57 5.34 7.45 0.44
CA THR A 57 5.07 8.86 0.17
C THR A 57 3.60 9.15 0.41
N THR A 58 3.30 10.26 1.06
CA THR A 58 1.93 10.76 1.20
C THR A 58 1.88 12.26 0.98
N ARG A 59 0.71 12.77 0.57
CA ARG A 59 0.44 14.20 0.47
C ARG A 59 -0.24 14.65 1.75
N ILE A 60 0.36 15.61 2.44
CA ILE A 60 -0.21 16.24 3.63
C ILE A 60 -0.92 17.52 3.19
N PRO A 61 -2.21 17.70 3.52
CA PRO A 61 -2.89 18.96 3.26
C PRO A 61 -2.23 20.10 4.03
N GLY A 62 -2.07 21.26 3.39
CA GLY A 62 -1.60 22.48 4.04
C GLY A 62 -2.54 23.64 3.72
N GLU A 63 -2.61 24.64 4.61
CA GLU A 63 -3.58 25.74 4.50
C GLU A 63 -3.46 26.51 3.17
N GLU A 64 -2.23 26.81 2.74
CA GLU A 64 -1.96 27.48 1.45
C GLU A 64 -1.45 26.51 0.37
N MET A 65 -0.63 25.54 0.78
CA MET A 65 0.02 24.60 -0.13
C MET A 65 0.25 23.27 0.56
N ASP A 66 -0.08 22.20 -0.17
CA ASP A 66 0.15 20.85 0.31
C ASP A 66 1.61 20.42 0.21
N GLU A 67 2.03 19.58 1.13
CA GLU A 67 3.37 19.03 1.17
C GLU A 67 3.39 17.57 0.72
N LEU A 68 4.35 17.21 -0.13
CA LEU A 68 4.62 15.82 -0.47
C LEU A 68 5.70 15.27 0.45
N ILE A 69 5.30 14.47 1.44
CA ILE A 69 6.23 13.87 2.40
C ILE A 69 6.62 12.47 1.95
N HIS A 70 7.92 12.24 1.83
CA HIS A 70 8.51 10.93 1.58
C HIS A 70 9.22 10.43 2.85
N TYR A 71 8.81 9.27 3.34
CA TYR A 71 9.36 8.64 4.53
C TYR A 71 10.47 7.64 4.17
N ASP A 72 11.56 7.67 4.93
CA ASP A 72 12.67 6.71 4.80
C ASP A 72 12.15 5.26 4.89
N THR A 73 12.51 4.44 3.90
CA THR A 73 12.25 2.99 3.83
C THR A 73 12.66 2.25 5.11
N LYS A 74 13.71 2.70 5.82
CA LYS A 74 14.12 2.10 7.11
C LYS A 74 13.07 2.28 8.21
N ARG A 75 12.28 3.35 8.16
CA ARG A 75 11.20 3.66 9.11
C ARG A 75 9.86 3.07 8.65
N SER A 76 9.58 3.09 7.34
CA SER A 76 8.31 2.62 6.77
C SER A 76 8.29 1.11 6.50
N LYS A 77 8.14 0.29 7.56
CA LYS A 77 8.11 -1.20 7.48
C LYS A 77 6.71 -1.83 7.52
N HIS A 78 5.67 -1.04 7.24
CA HIS A 78 4.28 -1.49 7.31
C HIS A 78 3.50 -1.10 6.07
N ILE A 79 2.36 -1.75 5.87
CA ILE A 79 1.31 -1.29 4.97
C ILE A 79 0.07 -0.93 5.80
N VAL A 80 -0.80 -0.14 5.21
CA VAL A 80 -2.13 0.12 5.74
C VAL A 80 -3.14 -0.69 4.95
N VAL A 81 -3.96 -1.49 5.64
CA VAL A 81 -5.08 -2.22 5.05
C VAL A 81 -6.36 -1.56 5.53
N VAL A 82 -7.24 -1.21 4.60
CA VAL A 82 -8.56 -0.64 4.92
C VAL A 82 -9.62 -1.70 4.64
N CYS A 83 -10.44 -2.01 5.63
CA CYS A 83 -11.53 -2.97 5.51
C CYS A 83 -12.76 -2.44 6.26
N LYS A 84 -13.91 -2.32 5.56
CA LYS A 84 -15.18 -1.84 6.13
C LYS A 84 -15.08 -0.52 6.91
N GLY A 85 -14.22 0.40 6.44
CA GLY A 85 -13.99 1.70 7.06
C GLY A 85 -12.98 1.68 8.22
N VAL A 86 -12.46 0.51 8.60
CA VAL A 86 -11.45 0.36 9.65
C VAL A 86 -10.05 0.27 9.04
N TYR A 87 -9.09 0.94 9.66
CA TYR A 87 -7.70 1.03 9.22
C TYR A 87 -6.80 0.15 10.07
N TYR A 88 -6.01 -0.70 9.41
CA TYR A 88 -5.12 -1.65 10.07
C TYR A 88 -3.67 -1.39 9.66
N ARG A 89 -2.82 -1.17 10.66
CA ARG A 89 -1.37 -1.13 10.47
C ARG A 89 -0.84 -2.56 10.45
N VAL A 90 -0.29 -2.98 9.32
CA VAL A 90 0.24 -4.33 9.12
C VAL A 90 1.74 -4.27 8.88
N ASP A 91 2.53 -4.73 9.85
CA ASP A 91 3.97 -4.89 9.65
C ASP A 91 4.24 -6.00 8.63
N VAL A 92 5.01 -5.66 7.59
CA VAL A 92 5.31 -6.56 6.45
C VAL A 92 6.76 -7.04 6.43
N PHE A 93 7.54 -6.63 7.42
CA PHE A 93 8.90 -7.10 7.67
C PHE A 93 8.99 -7.75 9.05
N ASP A 94 9.76 -8.82 9.15
CA ASP A 94 10.04 -9.50 10.41
C ASP A 94 11.15 -8.80 11.23
N SER A 95 11.48 -9.36 12.40
CA SER A 95 12.55 -8.86 13.27
C SER A 95 13.95 -8.90 12.62
N LYS A 96 14.14 -9.71 11.57
CA LYS A 96 15.36 -9.79 10.77
C LYS A 96 15.32 -8.86 9.55
N SER A 97 14.33 -7.98 9.47
CA SER A 97 14.06 -7.07 8.34
C SER A 97 13.88 -7.82 7.01
N GLN A 98 13.38 -9.05 7.04
CA GLN A 98 12.98 -9.81 5.86
C GLN A 98 11.49 -9.65 5.61
N GLN A 99 11.09 -9.60 4.35
CA GLN A 99 9.70 -9.55 3.96
C GLN A 99 8.96 -10.80 4.47
N ILE A 100 7.79 -10.63 5.09
CA ILE A 100 6.96 -11.76 5.52
C ILE A 100 6.47 -12.57 4.33
N SER A 101 6.24 -13.86 4.54
CA SER A 101 5.72 -14.74 3.49
C SER A 101 4.29 -14.35 3.09
N SER A 102 3.92 -14.64 1.84
CA SER A 102 2.56 -14.41 1.35
C SER A 102 1.50 -15.11 2.20
N ARG A 103 1.82 -16.30 2.72
CA ARG A 103 0.94 -17.05 3.62
C ARG A 103 0.72 -16.34 4.95
N ASN A 104 1.77 -15.78 5.55
CA ASN A 104 1.64 -15.01 6.79
C ASN A 104 0.83 -13.73 6.57
N LEU A 105 1.01 -13.08 5.42
CA LEU A 105 0.22 -11.91 5.05
C LEU A 105 -1.24 -12.28 4.78
N GLU A 106 -1.52 -13.40 4.12
CA GLU A 106 -2.87 -13.95 3.93
C GLU A 106 -3.56 -14.15 5.29
N GLN A 107 -2.92 -14.84 6.24
CA GLN A 107 -3.48 -15.04 7.58
C GLN A 107 -3.78 -13.72 8.30
N LYS A 108 -2.92 -12.72 8.17
CA LYS A 108 -3.17 -11.38 8.73
C LYS A 108 -4.37 -10.71 8.07
N ILE A 109 -4.51 -10.80 6.74
CA ILE A 109 -5.64 -10.23 6.00
C ILE A 109 -6.95 -10.97 6.33
N GLU A 110 -6.92 -12.28 6.50
CA GLU A 110 -8.09 -13.06 6.95
C GLU A 110 -8.56 -12.64 8.33
N TRP A 111 -7.61 -12.46 9.26
CA TRP A 111 -7.90 -11.93 10.58
C TRP A 111 -8.52 -10.53 10.49
N ILE A 112 -7.95 -9.64 9.67
CA ILE A 112 -8.49 -8.28 9.45
C ILE A 112 -9.94 -8.34 8.91
N ILE A 113 -10.23 -9.20 7.93
CA ILE A 113 -11.58 -9.31 7.37
C ILE A 113 -12.58 -9.75 8.46
N LYS A 114 -12.19 -10.71 9.30
CA LYS A 114 -13.03 -11.18 10.41
C LYS A 114 -13.25 -10.06 11.42
N ASP A 115 -12.18 -9.44 11.89
CA ASP A 115 -12.19 -8.37 12.88
C ASP A 115 -13.00 -7.15 12.40
N ALA A 116 -12.81 -6.73 11.15
CA ALA A 116 -13.55 -5.61 10.56
C ALA A 116 -15.06 -5.92 10.44
N THR A 117 -15.42 -7.18 10.23
CA THR A 117 -16.84 -7.60 10.18
C THR A 117 -17.47 -7.56 11.56
N GLU A 118 -16.72 -7.87 12.62
CA GLU A 118 -17.20 -7.76 14.00
C GLU A 118 -17.35 -6.29 14.41
N HIS A 119 -16.36 -5.43 14.09
CA HIS A 119 -16.39 -3.99 14.38
C HIS A 119 -17.39 -3.20 13.53
N GLU A 120 -17.78 -3.71 12.36
CA GLU A 120 -18.82 -3.08 11.54
C GLU A 120 -20.15 -2.94 12.30
N LEU A 121 -20.43 -3.80 13.28
CA LEU A 121 -21.65 -3.72 14.07
C LEU A 121 -21.58 -2.68 15.20
N THR A 122 -20.38 -2.28 15.60
CA THR A 122 -20.17 -1.38 16.75
C THR A 122 -19.86 0.05 16.34
N LEU A 123 -19.16 0.24 15.22
CA LEU A 123 -18.76 1.55 14.73
C LEU A 123 -19.91 2.30 14.05
N THR A 124 -20.00 3.58 14.34
CA THR A 124 -20.92 4.52 13.69
C THR A 124 -20.58 4.71 12.20
N PRO A 125 -21.54 5.13 11.36
CA PRO A 125 -21.27 5.46 9.96
C PRO A 125 -20.17 6.52 9.80
N GLU A 126 -20.10 7.50 10.70
CA GLU A 126 -19.14 8.59 10.69
C GLU A 126 -17.71 8.07 10.95
N GLU A 127 -17.54 7.20 11.95
CA GLU A 127 -16.24 6.58 12.27
C GLU A 127 -15.69 5.73 11.11
N LYS A 128 -16.57 5.13 10.30
CA LYS A 128 -16.18 4.36 9.11
C LYS A 128 -15.82 5.23 7.91
N SER A 129 -16.20 6.51 7.96
CA SER A 129 -16.13 7.43 6.82
C SER A 129 -15.00 8.43 6.92
N VAL A 130 -14.02 8.23 7.82
CA VAL A 130 -12.84 9.10 7.96
C VAL A 130 -12.09 9.28 6.63
N ALA A 131 -12.07 8.24 5.78
CA ALA A 131 -11.49 8.31 4.44
C ALA A 131 -12.09 9.43 3.57
N ALA A 132 -13.37 9.74 3.75
CA ALA A 132 -14.08 10.74 2.95
C ALA A 132 -13.50 12.14 3.12
N LEU A 133 -12.87 12.42 4.27
CA LEU A 133 -12.18 13.69 4.50
C LEU A 133 -11.03 13.90 3.51
N THR A 134 -10.44 12.84 2.96
CA THR A 134 -9.39 12.98 1.94
C THR A 134 -9.91 13.48 0.58
N ALA A 135 -11.24 13.52 0.39
CA ALA A 135 -11.90 13.92 -0.85
C ALA A 135 -12.54 15.31 -0.81
N ILE A 136 -12.52 16.00 0.34
CA ILE A 136 -13.02 17.39 0.46
C ILE A 136 -12.03 18.40 -0.13
N ASP A 137 -12.41 19.68 -0.16
CA ASP A 137 -11.53 20.75 -0.60
C ASP A 137 -10.20 20.75 0.19
N ARG A 138 -9.10 21.10 -0.47
CA ARG A 138 -7.77 21.03 0.15
C ARG A 138 -7.64 21.96 1.35
N SER A 139 -8.24 23.15 1.26
CA SER A 139 -8.24 24.15 2.32
C SER A 139 -9.08 23.68 3.50
N GLU A 140 -10.22 23.03 3.24
CA GLU A 140 -11.07 22.45 4.29
C GLU A 140 -10.42 21.23 4.96
N TRP A 141 -9.65 20.43 4.23
CA TRP A 141 -8.94 19.27 4.77
C TRP A 141 -7.68 19.63 5.57
N ALA A 142 -7.12 20.83 5.37
CA ALA A 142 -5.92 21.26 6.05
C ALA A 142 -6.15 21.69 7.51
N VAL A 143 -7.40 21.88 7.92
CA VAL A 143 -7.82 22.41 9.24
C VAL A 143 -7.91 21.32 10.31
#